data_AF-A0A970EDP4-F1
#
_entry.id   AF-A0A970EDP4-F1
#
_cell.length_a   1.000
_cell.length_b   1.000
_cell.length_c   1.000
_cell.angle_alpha   90.00
_cell.angle_beta   90.00
_cell.angle_gamma   90.00
#
_symmetry.space_group_name_H-M   'P 1'
#
loop_
_entity.id
_entity.type
_entity.pdbx_description
1 polymer ?
#
loop_
_entity_poly.entity_id
_entity_poly.type
_entity_poly.pdbx_seq_one_letter_code
_entity_poly.pdbx_strand_id
1 'polypeptide(L)'
;GDTLTLEIADVRSVSLQFDGSDDISDQAEARTIITKVDDALKFVYDQRAKLGAVQNRLEYKISNLDSSAQNLQSAESVIRDVDMAEEMVNYTSQEILQNAAQAMLARANQAPQAILQLLQ
;
A
#
# COMPACT_ATOMS: atom_id res chain seq x y z
N GLY A 1 5.73 7.88 13.43
CA GLY A 1 4.45 7.31 13.00
C GLY A 1 3.34 7.98 13.77
N ASP A 2 2.35 8.51 13.07
CA ASP A 2 1.20 9.19 13.66
C ASP A 2 0.44 8.19 14.55
N THR A 3 0.44 8.41 15.87
CA THR A 3 -0.13 7.45 16.83
C THR A 3 -1.59 7.83 17.08
N LEU A 4 -2.52 6.96 16.70
CA LEU A 4 -3.95 7.18 16.95
C LEU A 4 -4.32 6.58 18.31
N THR A 5 -4.62 7.45 19.28
CA THR A 5 -5.15 7.00 20.58
C THR A 5 -6.66 6.89 20.47
N LEU A 6 -7.19 5.69 20.67
CA LEU A 6 -8.62 5.42 20.64
C LEU A 6 -9.10 5.06 22.06
N GLU A 7 -9.84 5.98 22.67
CA GLU A 7 -10.50 5.71 23.95
C GLU A 7 -11.97 5.40 23.67
N ILE A 8 -12.38 4.17 23.97
CA ILE A 8 -13.79 3.77 23.90
C ILE A 8 -14.38 4.00 25.29
N ALA A 9 -15.33 4.92 25.38
CA ALA A 9 -16.00 5.18 26.63
C ALA A 9 -16.94 4.02 27.03
N ASP A 10 -17.11 3.82 28.33
CA ASP A 10 -17.97 2.75 28.86
C ASP A 10 -19.45 3.06 28.65
N VAL A 11 -20.16 2.17 27.97
CA VAL A 11 -21.59 2.30 27.61
C VAL A 11 -22.46 1.25 28.30
N ARG A 12 -21.99 0.65 29.40
CA ARG A 12 -22.80 -0.25 30.23
C ARG A 12 -23.90 0.52 30.96
N SER A 13 -24.98 -0.17 31.33
CA SER A 13 -26.14 0.45 32.01
C SER A 13 -25.73 1.28 33.24
N VAL A 14 -24.83 0.75 34.06
CA VAL A 14 -24.33 1.42 35.26
C VAL A 14 -23.53 2.69 34.94
N SER A 15 -22.71 2.70 33.88
CA SER A 15 -21.97 3.91 33.47
C SER A 15 -22.88 4.95 32.83
N LEU A 16 -24.02 4.52 32.29
CA LEU A 16 -25.11 5.36 31.79
C LEU A 16 -26.15 5.73 32.87
N GLN A 17 -25.86 5.44 34.15
CA GLN A 17 -26.71 5.77 35.31
C GLN A 17 -28.05 5.01 35.39
N PHE A 18 -28.11 3.83 34.78
CA PHE A 18 -29.19 2.85 34.95
C PHE A 18 -28.72 1.72 35.88
N ASP A 19 -29.10 1.80 37.14
CA ASP A 19 -28.73 0.84 38.19
C ASP A 19 -29.85 -0.18 38.52
N GLY A 20 -30.99 -0.07 37.84
CA GLY A 20 -32.15 -0.93 38.04
C GLY A 20 -33.13 -0.46 39.11
N SER A 21 -32.91 0.72 39.70
CA SER A 21 -33.85 1.37 40.63
C SER A 21 -34.83 2.35 39.98
N ASP A 22 -34.71 2.57 38.67
CA ASP A 22 -35.58 3.47 37.91
C ASP A 22 -37.03 2.91 37.84
N ASP A 23 -37.99 3.55 38.51
CA ASP A 23 -39.41 3.19 38.47
C ASP A 23 -40.20 4.13 37.54
N ILE A 24 -41.10 3.57 36.73
CA ILE A 24 -41.97 4.30 35.80
C ILE A 24 -43.39 4.46 36.31
N SER A 25 -43.65 4.04 37.55
CA SER A 25 -44.98 4.06 38.17
C SER A 25 -45.44 5.46 38.53
N ASP A 26 -44.52 6.41 38.75
CA ASP A 26 -44.80 7.83 38.97
C ASP A 26 -44.54 8.67 37.71
N GLN A 27 -45.41 9.66 37.44
CA GLN A 27 -45.31 10.50 36.24
C GLN A 27 -44.08 11.41 36.24
N ALA A 28 -43.67 11.92 37.40
CA ALA A 28 -42.48 12.77 37.51
C ALA A 28 -41.22 11.92 37.32
N GLU A 29 -41.16 10.74 37.92
CA GLU A 29 -40.04 9.81 37.78
C GLU A 29 -39.88 9.32 36.33
N ALA A 30 -40.98 8.96 35.66
CA ALA A 30 -40.97 8.60 34.25
C ALA A 30 -40.41 9.73 33.35
N ARG A 31 -40.70 11.00 33.64
CA ARG A 31 -40.13 12.14 32.90
C ARG A 31 -38.62 12.27 33.11
N THR A 32 -38.15 12.05 34.35
CA THR A 32 -36.71 12.05 34.66
C THR A 32 -35.99 10.93 33.93
N ILE A 33 -36.57 9.72 33.88
CA ILE A 33 -36.00 8.57 33.17
C ILE A 33 -35.91 8.85 31.66
N ILE A 34 -36.92 9.48 31.06
CA ILE A 34 -36.86 9.87 29.63
C ILE A 34 -35.68 10.80 29.38
N THR A 35 -35.45 11.79 30.25
CA THR A 35 -34.28 12.67 30.13
C THR A 35 -32.96 11.91 30.28
N LYS A 36 -32.85 10.98 31.24
CA LYS A 36 -31.67 10.12 31.38
C LYS A 36 -31.41 9.31 30.11
N VAL A 37 -32.45 8.73 29.51
CA VAL A 37 -32.34 7.97 28.25
C VAL A 37 -31.87 8.85 27.11
N ASP A 38 -32.40 10.06 26.96
CA ASP A 38 -31.97 11.00 25.93
C ASP A 38 -30.49 11.37 26.07
N ASP A 39 -30.02 11.59 27.30
CA ASP A 39 -28.62 11.93 27.55
C ASP A 39 -27.69 10.72 27.33
N ALA A 40 -28.11 9.52 27.74
CA ALA A 40 -27.40 8.29 27.44
C ALA A 40 -27.31 8.03 25.93
N LEU A 41 -28.38 8.27 25.17
CA LEU A 41 -28.39 8.16 23.72
C LEU A 41 -27.44 9.15 23.07
N LYS A 42 -27.47 10.43 23.47
CA LYS A 42 -26.52 11.44 22.99
C LYS A 42 -25.08 11.02 23.22
N PHE A 43 -24.76 10.53 24.43
CA PHE A 43 -23.43 10.05 24.74
C PHE A 43 -22.99 8.91 23.82
N VAL A 44 -23.85 7.91 23.59
CA VAL A 44 -23.55 6.79 22.67
C VAL A 44 -23.37 7.29 21.23
N TYR A 45 -24.20 8.24 20.77
CA TYR A 45 -24.07 8.82 19.44
C TYR A 45 -22.75 9.58 19.29
N ASP A 46 -22.32 10.34 20.28
CA ASP A 46 -21.04 11.04 20.26
C ASP A 46 -19.85 10.07 20.17
N GLN A 47 -19.89 8.97 20.92
CA GLN A 47 -18.85 7.94 20.81
C GLN A 47 -18.84 7.30 19.42
N ARG A 48 -20.01 6.98 18.86
CA ARG A 48 -20.11 6.44 17.49
C ARG A 48 -19.62 7.42 16.43
N ALA A 49 -19.90 8.71 16.59
CA ALA A 49 -19.43 9.76 15.70
C ALA A 49 -17.90 9.86 15.70
N LYS A 50 -17.27 9.80 16.90
CA LYS A 50 -15.81 9.75 17.02
C LYS A 50 -15.20 8.52 16.34
N LEU A 51 -15.81 7.34 16.52
CA LEU A 51 -15.37 6.11 15.86
C LEU A 51 -15.52 6.22 14.34
N GLY A 52 -16.62 6.79 13.83
CA GLY A 52 -16.82 7.04 12.41
C GLY A 52 -15.78 7.99 11.82
N ALA A 53 -15.43 9.07 12.54
CA ALA A 53 -14.38 10.00 12.12
C ALA A 53 -13.00 9.30 12.04
N VAL A 54 -12.70 8.44 13.02
CA VAL A 54 -11.49 7.62 13.02
C VAL A 54 -11.48 6.65 11.84
N GLN A 55 -12.59 5.97 11.56
CA GLN A 55 -12.71 5.06 10.41
C GLN A 55 -12.43 5.79 9.10
N ASN A 56 -13.04 6.96 8.88
CA ASN A 56 -12.78 7.79 7.70
C ASN A 56 -11.30 8.17 7.56
N ARG A 57 -10.65 8.54 8.68
CA ARG A 57 -9.22 8.86 8.67
C ARG A 57 -8.36 7.62 8.35
N LEU A 58 -8.71 6.46 8.88
CA LEU A 58 -8.02 5.19 8.58
C LEU A 58 -8.19 4.81 7.11
N GLU A 59 -9.39 4.88 6.56
CA GLU A 59 -9.66 4.63 5.14
C GLU A 59 -8.88 5.58 4.23
N TYR A 60 -8.83 6.87 4.56
CA TYR A 60 -8.02 7.83 3.82
C TYR A 60 -6.53 7.48 3.87
N LYS A 61 -6.01 7.10 5.05
CA LYS A 61 -4.61 6.69 5.19
C LYS A 61 -4.31 5.42 4.42
N ILE A 62 -5.20 4.43 4.43
CA ILE A 62 -5.08 3.19 3.66
C ILE A 62 -5.04 3.50 2.17
N SER A 63 -6.00 4.28 1.66
CA SER A 63 -6.05 4.68 0.24
C SER A 63 -4.78 5.42 -0.21
N ASN A 64 -4.26 6.31 0.64
CA ASN A 64 -3.00 7.01 0.37
C ASN A 64 -1.79 6.07 0.38
N LEU A 65 -1.76 5.09 1.28
CA LEU A 65 -0.71 4.07 1.33
C LEU A 65 -0.77 3.14 0.13
N ASP A 66 -1.96 2.71 -0.30
CA ASP A 66 -2.15 1.88 -1.50
C ASP A 66 -1.70 2.62 -2.76
N SER A 67 -2.06 3.90 -2.89
CA SER A 67 -1.59 4.75 -4.00
C SER A 67 -0.07 4.90 -3.98
N SER A 68 0.53 5.09 -2.80
CA SER A 68 1.98 5.17 -2.65
C SER A 68 2.65 3.84 -2.97
N ALA A 69 2.08 2.71 -2.56
CA ALA A 69 2.57 1.37 -2.85
C ALA A 69 2.50 1.06 -4.36
N GLN A 70 1.40 1.41 -5.04
CA GLN A 70 1.30 1.29 -6.51
C GLN A 70 2.36 2.14 -7.23
N ASN A 71 2.57 3.38 -6.77
CA ASN A 71 3.58 4.26 -7.35
C ASN A 71 5.00 3.70 -7.15
N LEU A 72 5.29 3.18 -5.96
CA LEU A 72 6.57 2.55 -5.66
C LEU A 72 6.79 1.28 -6.46
N GLN A 73 5.79 0.41 -6.56
CA GLN A 73 5.86 -0.82 -7.37
C GLN A 73 6.06 -0.48 -8.86
N SER A 74 5.38 0.54 -9.37
CA SER A 74 5.55 0.98 -10.76
C SER A 74 6.95 1.54 -10.99
N ALA A 75 7.47 2.35 -10.06
CA ALA A 75 8.84 2.86 -10.12
C ALA A 75 9.86 1.72 -10.04
N GLU A 76 9.66 0.73 -9.16
CA GLU A 76 10.49 -0.46 -9.05
C GLU A 76 10.48 -1.27 -10.34
N SER A 77 9.31 -1.46 -10.96
CA SER A 77 9.20 -2.13 -12.27
C SER A 77 10.01 -1.41 -13.33
N VAL A 78 9.88 -0.08 -13.44
CA VAL A 78 10.65 0.71 -14.41
C VAL A 78 12.15 0.60 -14.16
N ILE A 79 12.59 0.69 -12.90
CA ILE A 79 14.02 0.56 -12.56
C ILE A 79 14.53 -0.83 -12.98
N ARG A 80 13.81 -1.89 -12.59
CA ARG A 80 14.19 -3.27 -12.91
C ARG A 80 14.18 -3.54 -14.42
N ASP A 81 13.21 -3.01 -15.14
CA ASP A 81 13.09 -3.17 -16.60
C ASP A 81 14.18 -2.39 -17.34
N VAL A 82 14.55 -1.20 -16.86
CA VAL A 82 15.69 -0.42 -17.40
C VAL A 82 17.01 -1.14 -17.18
N ASP A 83 17.25 -1.65 -15.96
CA ASP A 83 18.47 -2.40 -15.64
C ASP A 83 18.56 -3.68 -16.48
N MET A 84 17.44 -4.39 -16.68
CA MET A 84 17.39 -5.56 -17.56
C MET A 84 17.66 -5.19 -19.02
N ALA A 85 17.08 -4.10 -19.51
CA ALA A 85 17.30 -3.65 -20.88
C ALA A 85 18.77 -3.28 -21.13
N GLU A 86 19.43 -2.60 -20.19
CA GLU A 86 20.85 -2.26 -20.29
C GLU A 86 21.72 -3.51 -20.32
N GLU A 87 21.47 -4.47 -19.43
CA GLU A 87 22.21 -5.73 -19.40
C GLU A 87 21.99 -6.56 -20.68
N MET A 88 20.77 -6.59 -21.21
CA MET A 88 20.45 -7.28 -22.47
C MET A 88 21.15 -6.62 -23.67
N VAL A 89 21.23 -5.28 -23.72
CA VAL A 89 21.98 -4.56 -24.76
C VAL A 89 23.47 -4.88 -24.68
N ASN A 90 24.03 -4.91 -23.47
CA ASN A 90 25.42 -5.27 -23.24
C ASN A 90 25.70 -6.73 -23.64
N TYR A 91 24.84 -7.67 -23.23
CA TYR A 91 24.91 -9.07 -23.59
C TYR A 91 24.84 -9.27 -25.12
N THR A 92 23.86 -8.66 -25.81
CA THR A 92 23.75 -8.73 -27.27
C THR A 92 24.96 -8.12 -27.96
N SER A 93 25.50 -7.00 -27.46
CA SER A 93 26.71 -6.39 -28.02
C SER A 93 27.93 -7.30 -27.89
N GLN A 94 28.09 -7.96 -26.74
CA GLN A 94 29.15 -8.96 -26.53
C GLN A 94 28.97 -10.19 -27.43
N GLU A 95 27.74 -10.66 -27.62
CA GLU A 95 27.44 -11.78 -28.52
C GLU A 95 27.74 -11.42 -29.99
N ILE A 96 27.37 -10.21 -30.42
CA ILE A 96 27.72 -9.70 -31.76
C ILE A 96 29.24 -9.58 -31.90
N LEU A 97 29.95 -9.07 -30.90
CA LEU A 97 31.42 -8.99 -30.91
C LEU A 97 32.07 -10.36 -31.01
N GLN A 98 31.58 -11.37 -30.28
CA GLN A 98 32.09 -12.74 -30.37
C GLN A 98 31.85 -13.36 -31.75
N ASN A 99 30.65 -13.21 -32.30
CA ASN A 99 30.33 -13.68 -33.65
C ASN A 99 31.14 -12.94 -34.73
N ALA A 100 31.30 -11.62 -34.59
CA ALA A 100 32.12 -10.81 -35.48
C ALA A 100 33.61 -11.18 -35.38
N ALA A 101 34.13 -11.46 -34.18
CA ALA A 101 35.50 -11.93 -33.98
C ALA A 101 35.72 -13.30 -34.64
N GLN A 102 34.78 -14.25 -34.53
CA GLN A 102 34.86 -15.53 -35.25
C GLN A 102 34.80 -15.34 -36.78
N ALA A 103 33.88 -14.51 -37.28
CA ALA A 103 33.78 -14.22 -38.72
C ALA A 103 35.04 -13.49 -39.25
N MET A 104 35.59 -12.55 -38.47
CA MET A 104 36.84 -11.85 -38.77
C MET A 104 38.04 -12.79 -38.73
N LEU A 105 38.13 -13.71 -37.75
CA LEU A 105 39.17 -14.75 -37.71
C LEU A 105 39.08 -15.67 -38.93
N ALA A 106 37.88 -16.08 -39.33
CA ALA A 106 37.69 -16.89 -40.53
C ALA A 106 38.14 -16.14 -41.80
N ARG A 107 37.81 -14.85 -41.90
CA ARG A 107 38.22 -13.99 -43.04
C ARG A 107 39.73 -13.72 -43.04
N ALA A 108 40.32 -13.50 -41.86
CA ALA A 108 41.76 -13.30 -41.68
C ALA A 108 42.56 -14.57 -41.98
N ASN A 109 42.01 -15.77 -41.74
CA ASN A 109 42.64 -17.05 -42.11
C ASN A 109 42.53 -17.37 -43.61
N GLN A 110 41.49 -16.87 -44.30
CA GLN A 110 41.33 -17.05 -45.76
C GLN A 110 42.22 -16.10 -46.57
N ALA A 111 42.51 -14.90 -46.06
CA ALA A 111 43.39 -13.92 -46.72
C ALA A 111 44.80 -14.44 -47.07
N PRO A 112 45.55 -15.13 -46.18
CA PRO A 112 46.87 -15.67 -46.51
C PRO A 112 46.84 -16.83 -47.50
N GLN A 113 45.75 -17.61 -47.58
CA GLN A 113 45.61 -18.71 -48.54
C GLN A 113 45.45 -18.21 -49.98
N ALA A 114 44.80 -17.06 -50.18
CA ALA A 114 44.70 -16.42 -51.49
C ALA A 114 46.06 -15.91 -52.00
N ILE A 115 46.96 -15.49 -51.09
CA ILE A 115 48.30 -15.00 -51.45
C ILE A 115 49.24 -16.17 -51.80
N LEU A 116 49.07 -17.35 -51.18
CA LEU A 116 49.84 -18.55 -51.52
C LEU A 116 49.51 -19.12 -52.91
N GLN A 117 48.31 -18.85 -53.46
CA GLN A 117 47.99 -19.16 -54.87
C GLN A 117 48.60 -18.17 -55.86
N LEU A 118 48.95 -16.95 -55.43
CA LEU A 118 49.61 -15.94 -56.26
C LEU A 118 51.14 -16.05 -56.26
N LEU A 119 51.71 -16.95 -55.46
CA LEU A 119 53.15 -17.23 -55.36
C LEU A 119 53.55 -18.61 -55.95
N GLN A 120 52.64 -19.27 -56.65
CA GLN A 120 52.88 -20.50 -57.43
C GLN A 120 52.86 -20.22 -58.94
#